data_AF-A0A941FTE4-F1
#
_entry.id   AF-A0A941FTE4-F1
#
_cell.length_a   1.000
_cell.length_b   1.000
_cell.length_c   1.000
_cell.angle_alpha   90.00
_cell.angle_beta   90.00
_cell.angle_gamma   90.00
#
_symmetry.space_group_name_H-M   'P 1'
#
loop_
_entity.id
_entity.type
_entity.pdbx_description
1 polymer ?
#
loop_
_entity_poly.entity_id
_entity_poly.type
_entity_poly.pdbx_seq_one_letter_code
_entity_poly.pdbx_strand_id
1 'polypeptide(L)'
;MKRINTNRASHAAGFIGMAQHLLDLSIEHAKTRVQYGRPIGDFRQFSICSQIWRRKSMQQNAWSMMWLIKLIREKRIRPVRPWPSCLLQR
;
A
#
# COMPACT_ATOMS: atom_id res chain seq x y z
N MET A 1 -0.31 28.30 -3.13
CA MET A 1 -0.05 26.98 -2.51
C MET A 1 -0.03 25.79 -3.51
N LYS A 2 0.76 25.81 -4.60
CA LYS A 2 0.80 24.68 -5.57
C LYS A 2 1.97 23.69 -5.33
N ARG A 3 3.10 24.16 -4.80
CA ARG A 3 4.32 23.37 -4.60
C ARG A 3 4.27 22.48 -3.35
N ILE A 4 3.56 22.91 -2.31
CA ILE A 4 3.41 22.14 -1.06
C ILE A 4 2.57 20.88 -1.30
N ASN A 5 1.43 21.01 -1.99
CA ASN A 5 0.54 19.87 -2.25
C ASN A 5 1.18 18.80 -3.14
N THR A 6 2.00 19.21 -4.11
CA THR A 6 2.75 18.29 -4.97
C THR A 6 3.83 17.56 -4.20
N ASN A 7 4.60 18.26 -3.35
CA ASN A 7 5.59 17.63 -2.49
C ASN A 7 4.96 16.62 -1.52
N ARG A 8 3.83 16.95 -0.88
CA ARG A 8 3.09 16.03 0.00
C ARG A 8 2.64 14.76 -0.73
N ALA A 9 2.16 14.88 -1.97
CA ALA A 9 1.78 13.73 -2.78
C ALA A 9 2.99 12.86 -3.15
N SER A 10 4.13 13.46 -3.50
CA SER A 10 5.39 12.74 -3.77
C SER A 10 5.89 12.00 -2.54
N HIS A 11 5.89 12.63 -1.36
CA HIS A 11 6.29 11.98 -0.10
C HIS A 11 5.36 10.82 0.25
N ALA A 12 4.04 10.99 0.12
CA ALA A 12 3.07 9.93 0.37
C ALA A 12 3.32 8.70 -0.52
N ALA A 13 3.59 8.90 -1.81
CA ALA A 13 3.93 7.81 -2.73
C ALA A 13 5.23 7.10 -2.32
N GLY A 14 6.25 7.85 -1.89
CA GLY A 14 7.51 7.29 -1.39
C GLY A 14 7.32 6.44 -0.13
N PHE A 15 6.57 6.93 0.86
CA PHE A 15 6.29 6.18 2.09
C PHE A 15 5.55 4.87 1.83
N ILE A 16 4.61 4.88 0.88
CA ILE A 16 3.85 3.68 0.49
C ILE A 16 4.76 2.63 -0.14
N GLY A 17 5.71 3.04 -0.97
CA GLY A 17 6.70 2.14 -1.56
C GLY A 17 7.62 1.51 -0.51
N MET A 18 8.10 2.32 0.44
CA MET A 18 8.91 1.81 1.55
C MET A 18 8.12 0.84 2.44
N ALA A 19 6.86 1.14 2.75
CA ALA A 19 6.00 0.25 3.52
C ALA A 19 5.72 -1.09 2.81
N GLN A 20 5.61 -1.08 1.47
CA GLN A 20 5.49 -2.31 0.68
C GLN A 20 6.75 -3.17 0.82
N HIS A 21 7.93 -2.59 0.61
CA HIS A 21 9.19 -3.32 0.69
C HIS A 21 9.45 -3.89 2.08
N LEU A 22 9.20 -3.11 3.14
CA LEU A 22 9.33 -3.57 4.53
C LEU A 22 8.40 -4.74 4.84
N LEU A 23 7.19 -4.72 4.28
CA LEU A 23 6.23 -5.81 4.48
C LEU A 23 6.68 -7.08 3.77
N ASP A 24 7.23 -6.98 2.56
CA ASP A 24 7.74 -8.14 1.82
C ASP A 24 8.89 -8.82 2.57
N LEU A 25 9.83 -8.03 3.11
CA LEU A 25 10.90 -8.53 3.98
C LEU A 25 10.36 -9.18 5.27
N SER A 26 9.34 -8.57 5.87
CA SER A 26 8.71 -9.10 7.09
C SER A 26 8.02 -10.45 6.83
N ILE A 27 7.42 -10.63 5.65
CA ILE A 27 6.78 -11.88 5.24
C ILE A 27 7.83 -12.98 5.05
N GLU A 28 8.96 -12.67 4.40
CA GLU A 28 10.07 -13.62 4.24
C GLU A 28 10.64 -14.06 5.59
N HIS A 29 10.81 -13.11 6.52
CA HIS A 29 11.26 -13.42 7.87
C HIS A 29 10.24 -14.28 8.65
N ALA A 30 8.95 -13.95 8.56
CA ALA A 30 7.90 -14.67 9.27
C ALA A 30 7.75 -16.13 8.84
N LYS A 31 8.15 -16.48 7.61
CA LYS A 31 8.16 -17.86 7.08
C LYS A 31 9.33 -18.69 7.59
N THR A 32 10.49 -18.05 7.77
CA THR A 32 11.74 -18.76 8.11
C THR A 32 11.92 -18.93 9.62
N ARG A 33 11.33 -18.03 10.43
CA ARG A 33 11.48 -18.07 11.89
C ARG A 33 10.43 -18.97 12.54
N VAL A 34 10.89 -20.07 13.16
CA VAL A 34 10.07 -21.00 13.95
C VAL A 34 10.15 -20.63 15.43
N GLN A 35 9.00 -20.48 16.08
CA GLN A 35 8.85 -20.26 17.52
C GLN A 35 7.74 -21.15 18.07
N TYR A 36 7.92 -21.72 19.27
CA TYR A 36 6.94 -22.62 19.89
C TYR A 36 6.52 -23.80 18.98
N GLY A 37 7.46 -24.31 18.18
CA GLY A 37 7.24 -25.44 17.27
C GLY A 37 6.46 -25.12 16.00
N ARG A 38 6.14 -23.84 15.72
CA ARG A 38 5.43 -23.40 14.49
C ARG A 38 6.01 -22.09 13.93
N PRO A 39 5.83 -21.78 12.64
CA PRO A 39 6.30 -20.50 12.10
C PRO A 39 5.53 -19.31 12.68
N ILE A 40 6.18 -18.15 12.76
CA ILE A 40 5.56 -16.91 13.30
C ILE A 40 4.32 -16.49 12.50
N GLY A 41 4.27 -16.82 11.20
CA GLY A 41 3.13 -16.52 10.34
C GLY A 41 1.80 -17.15 10.75
N ASP A 42 1.82 -18.24 11.52
CA ASP A 42 0.61 -18.97 11.92
C ASP A 42 -0.05 -18.44 13.20
N PHE A 43 0.61 -17.50 13.89
CA PHE A 43 0.07 -16.93 15.11
C PHE A 43 -1.03 -15.92 14.81
N ARG A 44 -2.23 -16.17 15.34
CA ARG A 44 -3.42 -15.29 15.19
C ARG A 44 -3.16 -13.83 15.59
N GLN A 45 -2.26 -13.60 16.55
CA GLN A 45 -1.89 -12.25 17.03
C GLN A 45 -1.01 -11.48 16.03
N PHE A 46 -0.21 -12.18 15.22
CA PHE A 46 0.63 -11.60 14.18
C PHE A 46 -0.07 -11.76 12.82
N SER A 47 -1.21 -11.09 12.65
CA SER A 47 -1.96 -11.17 11.39
C SER A 47 -1.35 -10.25 10.34
N ILE A 48 -0.55 -10.83 9.43
CA ILE A 48 -0.01 -10.16 8.23
C ILE A 48 -1.15 -9.56 7.37
N CYS A 49 -2.33 -10.19 7.38
CA CYS A 49 -3.51 -9.72 6.66
C CYS A 49 -3.93 -8.29 7.05
N SER A 50 -3.88 -7.95 8.34
CA SER A 50 -4.21 -6.60 8.82
C SER A 50 -3.25 -5.52 8.29
N GLN A 51 -1.95 -5.86 8.18
CA GLN A 51 -0.91 -4.97 7.67
C GLN A 51 -1.05 -4.79 6.15
N ILE A 52 -1.34 -5.87 5.41
CA ILE A 52 -1.66 -5.83 3.98
C ILE A 52 -2.87 -4.92 3.73
N TRP A 53 -3.91 -5.03 4.54
CA TRP A 53 -5.13 -4.22 4.40
C TRP A 53 -4.84 -2.73 4.60
N ARG A 54 -4.10 -2.38 5.66
CA ARG A 54 -3.71 -1.01 5.95
C ARG A 54 -2.89 -0.40 4.81
N ARG A 55 -1.92 -1.15 4.28
CA ARG A 55 -1.13 -0.72 3.12
C ARG A 55 -1.99 -0.52 1.87
N LYS A 56 -2.89 -1.45 1.54
CA LYS A 56 -3.80 -1.32 0.39
C LYS A 56 -4.71 -0.09 0.52
N SER A 57 -5.23 0.17 1.74
CA SER A 57 -6.01 1.37 2.04
C SER A 57 -5.20 2.65 1.82
N MET A 58 -3.93 2.69 2.27
CA MET A 58 -3.03 3.82 2.03
C MET A 58 -2.75 4.06 0.55
N GLN A 59 -2.53 3.00 -0.24
CA GLN A 59 -2.39 3.08 -1.70
C GLN A 59 -3.62 3.71 -2.35
N GLN A 60 -4.81 3.24 -1.99
CA GLN A 60 -6.07 3.75 -2.53
C GLN A 60 -6.23 5.25 -2.28
N ASN A 61 -5.92 5.71 -1.06
CA ASN A 61 -6.03 7.12 -0.67
C ASN A 61 -4.99 8.01 -1.38
N ALA A 62 -3.76 7.52 -1.57
CA ALA A 62 -2.75 8.28 -2.31
C ALA A 62 -3.09 8.39 -3.80
N TRP A 63 -3.67 7.34 -4.38
CA TRP A 63 -4.11 7.33 -5.76
C TRP A 63 -5.27 8.29 -6.01
N SER A 64 -6.29 8.29 -5.13
CA SER A 64 -7.40 9.23 -5.23
C SER A 64 -6.94 10.68 -5.09
N MET A 65 -5.99 10.97 -4.20
CA MET A 65 -5.36 12.28 -4.04
C MET A 65 -4.64 12.74 -5.32
N MET A 66 -3.82 11.86 -5.91
CA MET A 66 -3.09 12.17 -7.15
C MET A 66 -4.04 12.41 -8.32
N TRP A 67 -5.12 11.64 -8.39
CA TRP A 67 -6.16 11.79 -9.39
C TRP A 67 -6.87 13.13 -9.29
N LEU A 68 -7.25 13.56 -8.08
CA LEU A 68 -7.86 14.88 -7.85
C LEU A 68 -6.93 16.03 -8.23
N ILE A 69 -5.64 15.94 -7.87
CA ILE A 69 -4.64 16.94 -8.26
C ILE A 69 -4.51 17.03 -9.78
N LYS A 70 -4.53 15.89 -10.48
CA LYS A 70 -4.46 15.83 -11.94
C LYS A 70 -5.72 16.41 -12.60
N LEU A 71 -6.90 16.11 -12.07
CA LEU A 71 -8.18 16.68 -12.54
C LEU A 71 -8.20 18.20 -12.44
N ILE A 72 -7.83 18.76 -11.29
CA ILE A 72 -7.81 20.21 -11.05
C ILE A 72 -6.81 20.90 -11.99
N ARG A 73 -5.70 20.24 -12.32
CA ARG A 73 -4.62 20.86 -13.10
C ARG A 73 -4.80 20.76 -14.62
N GLU A 74 -5.42 19.70 -15.13
CA GLU A 74 -5.25 19.34 -16.54
C GLU A 74 -6.55 19.31 -17.37
N LYS A 75 -7.75 19.40 -16.78
CA LYS A 75 -9.07 19.28 -17.48
C LYS A 75 -9.19 18.14 -18.50
N ARG A 76 -8.22 17.21 -18.53
CA ARG A 76 -8.12 16.11 -19.51
C ARG A 76 -8.11 14.80 -18.75
N ILE A 77 -9.24 14.13 -18.79
CA ILE A 77 -9.49 12.87 -18.10
C ILE A 77 -8.85 11.76 -18.93
N ARG A 78 -7.73 11.21 -18.48
CA ARG A 78 -7.34 9.84 -18.86
C ARG A 78 -7.47 8.97 -17.61
N PRO A 79 -8.40 8.00 -17.56
CA PRO A 79 -8.50 7.11 -16.42
C PRO A 79 -7.24 6.25 -16.36
N VAL A 80 -6.45 6.41 -15.31
CA VAL A 80 -5.51 5.37 -14.91
C VAL A 80 -6.38 4.30 -14.25
N ARG A 81 -6.43 3.10 -14.82
CA ARG A 81 -7.39 2.06 -14.43
C ARG A 81 -7.37 1.86 -12.91
N PRO A 82 -8.54 1.88 -12.22
CA PRO A 82 -8.62 1.35 -10.87
C PRO A 82 -8.18 -0.11 -10.91
N TRP A 83 -7.28 -0.50 -10.01
CA TRP A 83 -6.95 -1.91 -9.84
C TRP A 83 -8.24 -2.66 -9.49
N PRO A 84 -8.51 -3.83 -10.10
CA PRO A 84 -9.67 -4.62 -9.73
C PRO A 84 -9.46 -5.10 -8.29
N SER A 85 -10.17 -4.45 -7.36
CA SER A 85 -10.33 -4.96 -6.01
C SER A 85 -11.08 -6.29 -6.09
N CYS A 86 -10.42 -7.36 -5.63
CA CYS A 86 -11.02 -8.63 -5.22
C CYS A 86 -11.24 -9.75 -6.26
N LEU A 87 -10.38 -9.92 -7.28
CA LEU A 87 -10.33 -11.17 -8.04
C LEU A 87 -8.90 -11.73 -8.07
N LEU A 88 -8.77 -13.02 -7.72
CA LEU A 88 -7.56 -13.82 -7.54
C LEU A 88 -6.75 -13.58 -6.26
N GLN A 89 -7.19 -14.25 -5.20
CA GLN A 89 -6.31 -15.14 -4.44
C GLN A 89 -7.15 -16.40 -4.15
N ARG A 90 -7.02 -17.38 -5.06
CA ARG A 90 -7.24 -18.79 -4.72
C ARG A 90 -6.13 -19.24 -3.78
#